data_AF-A0A3B0SB55-F1
#
_entry.id   AF-A0A3B0SB55-F1
#
_cell.length_a   1.000
_cell.length_b   1.000
_cell.length_c   1.000
_cell.angle_alpha   90.00
_cell.angle_beta   90.00
_cell.angle_gamma   90.00
#
_symmetry.space_group_name_H-M   'P 1'
#
loop_
_entity.id
_entity.type
_entity.pdbx_description
1 polymer ?
#
loop_
_entity_poly.entity_id
_entity_poly.type
_entity_poly.pdbx_seq_one_letter_code
_entity_poly.pdbx_strand_id
1 'polypeptide(L)'
;MVDENQMKMSRRTVMAGTAALGLSATGSQAAMPTASNASDETFWRQIASDFDVTPDVTNLENGYWGVMARPVQEKAFENTRLVNSQNSFYARRAYKDDYQKILADVAAHIGAAPDEIVLTRGATEALQ
;
A
#
# COMPACT_ATOMS: atom_id res chain seq x y z
N MET A 1 63.87 29.33 -25.45
CA MET A 1 64.24 28.99 -24.06
C MET A 1 62.95 28.49 -23.43
N VAL A 2 62.59 27.21 -23.64
CA VAL A 2 62.89 26.05 -22.74
C VAL A 2 62.30 26.34 -21.35
N ASP A 3 61.34 25.64 -20.73
CA ASP A 3 60.88 24.24 -20.74
C ASP A 3 59.47 24.21 -20.06
N GLU A 4 58.49 23.44 -20.53
CA GLU A 4 58.00 22.15 -19.97
C GLU A 4 57.27 22.12 -18.60
N ASN A 5 56.14 21.40 -18.67
CA ASN A 5 55.62 20.41 -17.72
C ASN A 5 54.74 20.76 -16.51
N GLN A 6 53.45 20.50 -16.73
CA GLN A 6 52.65 19.44 -16.07
C GLN A 6 52.25 19.56 -14.59
N MET A 7 50.92 19.56 -14.44
CA MET A 7 50.14 18.77 -13.48
C MET A 7 50.55 18.83 -12.00
N LYS A 8 49.86 19.69 -11.25
CA LYS A 8 49.59 19.44 -9.82
C LYS A 8 48.09 19.31 -9.59
N MET A 9 47.59 18.08 -9.77
CA MET A 9 46.37 17.64 -9.11
C MET A 9 46.52 17.93 -7.61
N SER A 10 45.73 18.87 -7.10
CA SER A 10 45.61 19.11 -5.68
C SER A 10 44.62 18.11 -5.10
N ARG A 11 45.06 17.37 -4.06
CA ARG A 11 44.38 16.27 -3.37
C ARG A 11 43.06 16.65 -2.66
N ARG A 12 42.47 17.80 -2.96
CA ARG A 12 41.27 18.35 -2.31
C ARG A 12 39.95 18.08 -3.05
N THR A 13 39.96 17.38 -4.20
CA THR A 13 38.78 17.18 -5.04
C THR A 13 38.07 15.83 -4.85
N VAL A 14 38.36 15.06 -3.80
CA VAL A 14 37.61 13.81 -3.55
C VAL A 14 37.16 13.74 -2.09
N MET A 15 36.12 14.50 -1.79
CA MET A 15 35.12 14.14 -0.77
C MET A 15 33.84 13.80 -1.53
N ALA A 16 33.91 12.67 -2.23
CA ALA A 16 32.76 11.87 -2.57
C ALA A 16 32.32 11.17 -1.27
N GLY A 17 31.06 11.32 -0.87
CA GLY A 17 30.53 10.54 0.25
C GLY A 17 29.31 11.14 0.93
N THR A 18 28.14 10.80 0.40
CA THR A 18 26.90 10.51 1.15
C THR A 18 26.32 11.57 2.09
N ALA A 19 25.16 12.13 1.73
CA ALA A 19 23.96 12.06 2.60
C ALA A 19 22.69 12.50 1.85
N ALA A 20 21.79 11.54 1.69
CA ALA A 20 20.33 11.67 1.67
C ALA A 20 19.69 12.66 0.66
N LEU A 21 19.46 12.17 -0.56
CA LEU A 21 18.16 12.42 -1.21
C LEU A 21 17.12 11.66 -0.38
N GLY A 22 16.56 12.32 0.64
CA GLY A 22 15.35 11.86 1.29
C GLY A 22 14.22 11.93 0.28
N LEU A 23 13.98 10.83 -0.45
CA LEU A 23 12.65 10.56 -0.98
C LEU A 23 11.78 10.30 0.25
N SER A 24 11.25 11.38 0.82
CA SER A 24 10.04 11.29 1.60
C SER A 24 8.98 10.78 0.63
N ALA A 25 8.74 9.47 0.64
CA ALA A 25 7.49 8.92 0.15
C ALA A 25 6.41 9.43 1.12
N THR A 26 6.02 10.70 0.96
CA THR A 26 4.73 11.16 1.43
C THR A 26 3.73 10.41 0.57
N GLY A 27 3.37 9.20 1.01
CA GLY A 27 2.09 8.64 0.65
C GLY A 27 1.06 9.65 1.14
N SER A 28 0.67 10.58 0.27
CA SER A 28 -0.55 11.33 0.46
C SER A 28 -1.64 10.27 0.48
N GLN A 29 -1.99 9.81 1.68
CA GLN A 29 -3.35 9.36 1.91
C GLN A 29 -4.19 10.57 1.57
N ALA A 30 -4.76 10.57 0.37
CA ALA A 30 -5.82 11.49 0.04
C ALA A 30 -6.83 11.38 1.17
N ALA A 31 -7.17 12.50 1.79
CA ALA A 31 -8.18 12.51 2.84
C ALA A 31 -9.42 11.86 2.25
N MET A 32 -9.78 10.67 2.77
CA MET A 32 -10.99 9.99 2.33
C MET A 32 -12.15 10.94 2.61
N PRO A 33 -12.99 11.26 1.63
CA PRO A 33 -14.15 12.10 1.89
C PRO A 33 -14.97 11.44 3.00
N THR A 34 -15.40 12.25 3.96
CA THR A 34 -16.25 11.81 5.06
C THR A 34 -17.65 12.31 4.80
N ALA A 35 -18.66 11.43 4.88
CA ALA A 35 -20.05 11.85 4.83
C ALA A 35 -20.30 12.89 5.93
N SER A 36 -20.97 14.00 5.60
CA SER A 36 -21.37 14.97 6.63
C SER A 36 -22.41 14.37 7.59
N ASN A 37 -23.27 13.49 7.09
CA ASN A 37 -24.24 12.68 7.84
C ASN A 37 -24.79 11.55 6.95
N ALA A 38 -25.67 10.72 7.51
CA ALA A 38 -26.28 9.60 6.79
C ALA A 38 -27.13 10.02 5.57
N SER A 39 -27.60 11.26 5.51
CA SER A 39 -28.43 11.80 4.42
C SER A 39 -27.62 12.44 3.28
N ASP A 40 -26.29 12.37 3.32
CA ASP A 40 -25.44 12.87 2.23
C ASP A 40 -25.45 11.90 1.03
N GLU A 41 -26.54 11.95 0.27
CA GLU A 41 -26.77 11.07 -0.87
C GLU A 41 -25.74 11.26 -2.00
N THR A 42 -25.11 12.43 -2.10
CA THR A 42 -24.07 12.67 -3.11
C THR A 42 -22.80 11.90 -2.74
N PHE A 43 -22.42 11.94 -1.46
CA PHE A 43 -21.33 11.13 -0.95
C PHE A 43 -21.60 9.63 -1.13
N TRP A 44 -22.78 9.13 -0.73
CA TRP A 44 -23.08 7.70 -0.82
C TRP A 44 -23.20 7.19 -2.25
N ARG A 45 -23.69 8.00 -3.20
CA ARG A 45 -23.66 7.65 -4.63
C ARG A 45 -22.24 7.48 -5.15
N GLN A 46 -21.29 8.29 -4.69
CA GLN A 46 -19.89 8.14 -5.07
C GLN A 46 -19.34 6.79 -4.57
N ILE A 47 -19.59 6.44 -3.30
CA ILE A 47 -19.17 5.15 -2.75
C ILE A 47 -19.84 3.99 -3.48
N ALA A 48 -21.14 4.08 -3.78
CA ALA A 48 -21.87 3.04 -4.51
C ALA A 48 -21.31 2.81 -5.92
N SER A 49 -20.78 3.84 -6.57
CA SER A 49 -20.19 3.73 -7.92
C SER A 49 -18.94 2.84 -7.99
N ASP A 50 -18.29 2.60 -6.84
CA ASP A 50 -17.15 1.69 -6.75
C ASP A 50 -17.56 0.21 -6.73
N PHE A 51 -18.85 -0.13 -6.66
CA PHE A 51 -19.32 -1.51 -6.59
C PHE A 51 -20.02 -1.93 -7.90
N ASP A 52 -19.51 -2.99 -8.53
CA ASP A 52 -20.14 -3.63 -9.68
C ASP A 52 -21.14 -4.69 -9.23
N VAL A 53 -22.39 -4.26 -8.98
CA VAL A 53 -23.48 -5.14 -8.52
C VAL A 53 -24.64 -5.14 -9.50
N THR A 54 -25.46 -6.19 -9.48
CA THR A 54 -26.67 -6.26 -10.32
C THR A 54 -27.70 -5.22 -9.86
N PRO A 55 -28.40 -4.54 -10.79
CA PRO A 55 -29.54 -3.68 -10.45
C PRO A 55 -30.82 -4.46 -10.14
N ASP A 56 -30.84 -5.78 -10.32
CA ASP A 56 -32.04 -6.62 -10.19
C ASP A 56 -32.52 -6.75 -8.74
N VAL A 57 -31.62 -6.52 -7.77
CA VAL A 57 -31.92 -6.65 -6.34
C VAL A 57 -31.30 -5.52 -5.54
N THR A 58 -31.99 -5.11 -4.48
CA THR A 58 -31.38 -4.31 -3.41
C THR A 58 -30.78 -5.27 -2.39
N ASN A 59 -29.45 -5.38 -2.35
CA ASN A 59 -28.77 -6.29 -1.43
C ASN A 59 -28.78 -5.72 0.00
N LEU A 60 -29.54 -6.37 0.90
CA LEU A 60 -29.56 -6.07 2.34
C LEU A 60 -28.74 -7.08 3.17
N GLU A 61 -28.05 -8.02 2.50
CA GLU A 61 -27.37 -9.17 3.10
C GLU A 61 -25.84 -9.03 3.07
N ASN A 62 -25.30 -7.81 3.08
CA ASN A 62 -23.84 -7.57 3.01
C ASN A 62 -23.09 -8.12 4.24
N GLY A 63 -23.80 -8.43 5.33
CA GLY A 63 -23.26 -9.12 6.50
C GLY A 63 -23.12 -10.64 6.32
N TYR A 64 -23.89 -11.25 5.40
CA TYR A 64 -23.74 -12.65 5.03
C TYR A 64 -22.62 -12.84 3.98
N TRP A 65 -22.64 -12.01 2.93
CA TRP A 65 -21.62 -12.06 1.89
C TRP A 65 -21.19 -10.66 1.45
N GLY A 66 -19.95 -10.32 1.77
CA GLY A 66 -19.34 -9.04 1.42
C GLY A 66 -19.03 -8.91 -0.08
N VAL A 67 -19.26 -7.72 -0.65
CA VAL A 67 -18.83 -7.38 -2.01
C VAL A 67 -17.52 -6.60 -1.95
N MET A 68 -16.54 -6.98 -2.78
CA MET A 68 -15.33 -6.17 -2.97
C MET A 68 -15.63 -4.97 -3.87
N ALA A 69 -15.23 -3.77 -3.43
CA ALA A 69 -15.20 -2.61 -4.32
C ALA A 69 -14.25 -2.87 -5.50
N ARG A 70 -14.58 -2.38 -6.69
CA ARG A 70 -13.81 -2.46 -7.94
C ARG A 70 -12.32 -2.14 -7.74
N PRO A 71 -11.90 -1.04 -7.08
CA PRO A 71 -10.47 -0.75 -6.88
C PRO A 71 -9.76 -1.82 -6.03
N VAL A 72 -10.45 -2.41 -5.04
CA VAL A 72 -9.88 -3.49 -4.21
C VAL A 72 -9.74 -4.77 -5.01
N GLN A 73 -10.76 -5.12 -5.80
CA GLN A 73 -10.74 -6.28 -6.68
C GLN A 73 -9.61 -6.19 -7.72
N GLU A 74 -9.47 -5.03 -8.37
CA GLU A 74 -8.38 -4.77 -9.32
C GLU A 74 -7.02 -4.97 -8.67
N LYS A 75 -6.81 -4.42 -7.46
CA LYS A 75 -5.55 -4.58 -6.75
C LYS A 75 -5.27 -6.04 -6.35
N ALA A 76 -6.29 -6.78 -5.95
CA ALA A 76 -6.18 -8.20 -5.64
C ALA A 76 -5.73 -9.00 -6.88
N PHE A 77 -6.26 -8.69 -8.07
CA PHE A 77 -5.84 -9.31 -9.31
C PHE A 77 -4.40 -8.95 -9.71
N GLU A 78 -3.99 -7.69 -9.56
CA GLU A 78 -2.60 -7.28 -9.77
C GLU A 78 -1.64 -8.06 -8.86
N ASN A 79 -1.93 -8.12 -7.56
CA ASN A 79 -1.10 -8.84 -6.59
C ASN A 79 -1.04 -10.33 -6.90
N THR A 80 -2.15 -10.92 -7.35
CA THR A 80 -2.20 -12.32 -7.79
C THR A 80 -1.28 -12.56 -9.00
N ARG A 81 -1.30 -11.67 -10.00
CA ARG A 81 -0.41 -11.74 -11.17
C ARG A 81 1.05 -11.58 -10.76
N LEU A 82 1.34 -10.65 -9.84
CA LEU A 82 2.69 -10.43 -9.29
C LEU A 82 3.25 -11.70 -8.64
N VAL A 83 2.49 -12.30 -7.71
CA VAL A 83 2.90 -13.52 -7.01
C VAL A 83 3.09 -14.67 -7.98
N ASN A 84 2.21 -14.84 -8.96
CA ASN A 84 2.35 -15.92 -9.95
C ASN A 84 3.53 -15.71 -10.91
N SER A 85 3.81 -14.46 -11.31
CA SER A 85 4.92 -14.15 -12.22
C SER A 85 6.29 -14.26 -11.54
N GLN A 86 6.42 -13.87 -10.28
CA GLN A 86 7.70 -13.90 -9.55
C GLN A 86 7.89 -15.14 -8.67
N ASN A 87 6.80 -15.84 -8.32
CA ASN A 87 6.79 -17.06 -7.51
C ASN A 87 7.69 -16.90 -6.25
N SER A 88 8.55 -17.89 -5.99
CA SER A 88 9.39 -17.97 -4.80
C SER A 88 10.41 -16.84 -4.70
N PHE A 89 10.70 -16.13 -5.80
CA PHE A 89 11.57 -14.96 -5.75
C PHE A 89 10.92 -13.84 -4.94
N TYR A 90 9.67 -13.48 -5.23
CA TYR A 90 8.91 -12.50 -4.45
C TYR A 90 8.70 -12.98 -3.01
N ALA A 91 8.27 -14.24 -2.86
CA ALA A 91 7.95 -14.80 -1.54
C ALA A 91 9.15 -14.78 -0.58
N ARG A 92 10.37 -15.02 -1.09
CA ARG A 92 11.59 -15.03 -0.25
C ARG A 92 12.21 -13.66 -0.03
N ARG A 93 11.95 -12.68 -0.91
CA ARG A 93 12.74 -11.44 -0.96
C ARG A 93 11.94 -10.20 -0.55
N ALA A 94 10.66 -10.12 -0.90
CA ALA A 94 9.87 -8.90 -0.75
C ALA A 94 8.62 -9.09 0.11
N TYR A 95 8.03 -10.30 0.09
CA TYR A 95 6.77 -10.57 0.79
C TYR A 95 6.79 -10.16 2.28
N LYS A 96 7.88 -10.46 3.00
CA LYS A 96 7.98 -10.12 4.42
C LYS A 96 7.86 -8.61 4.65
N ASP A 97 8.58 -7.81 3.88
CA ASP A 97 8.59 -6.35 4.04
C ASP A 97 7.23 -5.76 3.68
N ASP A 98 6.58 -6.26 2.64
CA ASP A 98 5.22 -5.81 2.26
C ASP A 98 4.17 -6.23 3.30
N TYR A 99 4.29 -7.43 3.86
CA TYR A 99 3.40 -7.89 4.93
C TYR A 99 3.54 -7.03 6.21
N GLN A 100 4.76 -6.64 6.59
CA GLN A 100 4.97 -5.77 7.76
C GLN A 100 4.37 -4.37 7.56
N LYS A 101 4.43 -3.82 6.33
CA LYS A 101 3.75 -2.55 6.02
C LYS A 101 2.23 -2.67 6.19
N ILE A 102 1.64 -3.76 5.68
CA ILE A 102 0.20 -4.01 5.81
C ILE A 102 -0.21 -4.12 7.28
N LEU A 103 0.57 -4.83 8.11
CA LEU A 103 0.31 -4.90 9.56
C LEU A 103 0.35 -3.53 10.22
N ALA A 104 1.35 -2.70 9.89
CA ALA A 104 1.47 -1.35 10.43
C ALA A 104 0.27 -0.47 10.02
N ASP A 105 -0.15 -0.55 8.76
CA ASP A 105 -1.30 0.21 8.25
C ASP A 105 -2.61 -0.21 8.95
N VAL A 106 -2.83 -1.52 9.12
CA VAL A 106 -4.00 -2.06 9.82
C VAL A 106 -3.99 -1.62 11.29
N ALA A 107 -2.86 -1.80 11.99
CA ALA A 107 -2.71 -1.44 13.40
C ALA A 107 -2.99 0.05 13.63
N ALA A 108 -2.44 0.92 12.77
CA ALA A 108 -2.70 2.36 12.81
C ALA A 108 -4.18 2.69 12.58
N HIS A 109 -4.85 1.98 11.66
CA HIS A 109 -6.25 2.23 11.34
C HIS A 109 -7.19 1.86 12.49
N ILE A 110 -6.90 0.79 13.24
CA ILE A 110 -7.75 0.30 14.34
C ILE A 110 -7.29 0.76 15.73
N GLY A 111 -6.20 1.53 15.81
CA GLY A 111 -5.66 2.05 17.06
C GLY A 111 -4.96 1.00 17.95
N ALA A 112 -4.33 0.00 17.34
CA ALA A 112 -3.57 -1.05 18.02
C ALA A 112 -2.06 -0.92 17.76
N ALA A 113 -1.24 -1.63 18.53
CA ALA A 113 0.18 -1.78 18.23
C ALA A 113 0.41 -2.87 17.15
N PRO A 114 1.44 -2.76 16.28
CA PRO A 114 1.68 -3.76 15.23
C PRO A 114 1.90 -5.19 15.74
N ASP A 115 2.42 -5.36 16.94
CA ASP A 115 2.65 -6.65 17.60
C ASP A 115 1.38 -7.24 18.26
N GLU A 116 0.27 -6.52 18.25
CA GLU A 116 -1.04 -6.98 18.70
C GLU A 116 -1.91 -7.53 17.54
N ILE A 117 -1.44 -7.47 16.30
CA ILE A 117 -2.20 -7.84 15.11
C ILE A 117 -1.63 -9.08 14.42
N VAL A 118 -2.53 -10.02 14.10
CA VAL A 118 -2.27 -11.12 13.17
C VAL A 118 -3.36 -11.19 12.12
N LEU A 119 -2.99 -11.40 10.86
CA LEU A 119 -3.94 -11.60 9.77
C LEU A 119 -4.19 -13.10 9.57
N THR A 120 -5.44 -13.53 9.73
CA THR A 120 -5.89 -14.91 9.46
C THR A 120 -6.70 -14.97 8.16
N ARG A 121 -7.06 -16.17 7.69
CA ARG A 121 -7.91 -16.33 6.50
C ARG A 121 -9.37 -15.99 6.78
N GLY A 122 -9.77 -15.93 8.05
CA GLY A 122 -11.13 -15.58 8.45
C GLY A 122 -11.40 -15.76 9.94
N ALA A 123 -12.61 -15.37 10.36
CA ALA A 123 -13.01 -15.35 11.77
C ALA A 123 -12.99 -16.73 12.43
N THR A 124 -13.44 -17.79 11.72
CA THR A 124 -13.43 -19.15 12.28
C THR A 124 -12.02 -19.66 12.57
N GLU A 125 -11.04 -19.38 11.69
CA GLU A 125 -9.64 -19.74 11.95
C GLU A 125 -9.06 -18.94 13.12
N ALA A 126 -9.45 -17.68 13.29
CA ALA A 126 -8.98 -16.87 14.41
C ALA A 126 -9.49 -17.35 15.79
N LEU A 127 -10.55 -18.18 15.83
CA LEU A 127 -11.13 -18.71 17.06
C LEU A 127 -10.63 -20.12 17.43
N GLN A 128 -9.91 -20.81 16.55
CA GLN A 128 -9.38 -22.16 16.77
C GLN A 128 -7.95 -22.13 17.31
#